data_AF-R1GI27-F1
#
_entry.id   AF-R1GI27-F1
#
_cell.length_a   1.000
_cell.length_b   1.000
_cell.length_c   1.000
_cell.angle_alpha   90.00
_cell.angle_beta   90.00
_cell.angle_gamma   90.00
#
_symmetry.space_group_name_H-M   'P 1'
#
loop_
_entity.id
_entity.type
_entity.pdbx_description
1 polymer ?
#
loop_
_entity_poly.entity_id
_entity_poly.type
_entity_poly.pdbx_seq_one_letter_code
_entity_poly.pdbx_strand_id
1 'polypeptide(L)'
;MATPITATFVVEHLDPELEAWSSLEYAAIARESHAAGCRFLLSSVPETLRLPENLARVDGLEVEHDSVENLFEKPKVCLLDPAAQQELSPADGDRFDVFLFGGILGDDPPRVPLEEIPFVDNPEVRVDKHESTEMPFRYVTDKTGQPIMPDGMIDLIKKDSERGFGDLL
;
A
#
# COMPACT_ATOMS: atom_id res chain seq x y z
N MET A 1 9.31 -28.36 4.41
CA MET A 1 8.78 -27.71 5.63
C MET A 1 8.42 -26.31 5.22
N ALA A 2 7.20 -25.84 5.48
CA ALA A 2 6.81 -24.47 5.14
C ALA A 2 7.70 -23.51 5.95
N THR A 3 8.26 -22.49 5.30
CA THR A 3 8.96 -21.41 5.97
C THR A 3 8.00 -20.77 6.98
N PRO A 4 8.38 -20.58 8.25
CA PRO A 4 7.51 -19.93 9.22
C PRO A 4 7.21 -18.51 8.73
N ILE A 5 5.91 -18.17 8.69
CA ILE A 5 5.45 -16.82 8.34
C ILE A 5 6.02 -15.86 9.39
N THR A 6 6.73 -14.83 8.93
CA THR A 6 7.44 -13.91 9.82
C THR A 6 6.55 -12.75 10.29
N ALA A 7 5.62 -12.28 9.45
CA ALA A 7 4.61 -11.28 9.78
C ALA A 7 3.40 -11.38 8.84
N THR A 8 2.26 -10.84 9.27
CA THR A 8 1.06 -10.66 8.42
C THR A 8 0.79 -9.17 8.22
N PHE A 9 0.74 -8.72 6.97
CA PHE A 9 0.32 -7.37 6.60
C PHE A 9 -1.15 -7.39 6.16
N VAL A 10 -1.95 -6.49 6.72
CA VAL A 10 -3.39 -6.41 6.43
C VAL A 10 -3.71 -5.01 5.96
N VAL A 11 -4.36 -4.90 4.80
CA VAL A 11 -4.97 -3.66 4.35
C VAL A 11 -6.48 -3.81 4.45
N GLU A 12 -7.13 -2.90 5.18
CA GLU A 12 -8.58 -2.89 5.22
C GLU A 12 -9.13 -2.16 3.98
N HIS A 13 -9.87 -2.89 3.14
CA HIS A 13 -10.43 -2.36 1.90
C HIS A 13 -11.95 -2.41 1.95
N LEU A 14 -12.58 -1.26 2.21
CA LEU A 14 -14.03 -1.13 2.42
C LEU A 14 -14.81 -0.67 1.17
N ASP A 15 -14.10 -0.27 0.13
CA ASP A 15 -14.70 0.28 -1.08
C ASP A 15 -15.25 -0.84 -1.99
N PRO A 16 -16.48 -0.71 -2.55
CA PRO A 16 -16.97 -1.65 -3.55
C PRO A 16 -16.21 -1.60 -4.88
N GLU A 17 -15.39 -0.58 -5.10
CA GLU A 17 -14.58 -0.35 -6.29
C GLU A 17 -13.09 -0.38 -5.97
N LEU A 18 -12.29 -0.80 -6.95
CA LEU A 18 -10.83 -0.81 -6.85
C LEU A 18 -10.23 -0.14 -8.07
N GLU A 19 -9.61 1.01 -7.85
CA GLU A 19 -8.96 1.79 -8.90
C GLU A 19 -7.67 1.13 -9.38
N ALA A 20 -7.24 1.52 -10.59
CA ALA A 20 -6.05 0.95 -11.21
C ALA A 20 -4.77 1.19 -10.39
N TRP A 21 -4.63 2.34 -9.75
CA TRP A 21 -3.45 2.68 -8.94
C TRP A 21 -3.39 1.81 -7.67
N SER A 22 -4.49 1.69 -6.92
CA SER A 22 -4.57 0.83 -5.73
C SER A 22 -4.32 -0.63 -6.09
N SER A 23 -4.80 -1.07 -7.26
CA SER A 23 -4.55 -2.41 -7.78
C SER A 23 -3.05 -2.68 -8.05
N LEU A 24 -2.29 -1.68 -8.51
CA LEU A 24 -0.84 -1.82 -8.67
C LEU A 24 -0.12 -1.88 -7.33
N GLU A 25 -0.56 -1.08 -6.35
CA GLU A 25 0.01 -1.10 -5.00
C GLU A 25 -0.22 -2.43 -4.29
N TYR A 26 -1.45 -2.95 -4.29
CA TYR A 26 -1.76 -4.25 -3.69
C TYR A 26 -0.97 -5.38 -4.36
N ALA A 27 -0.76 -5.31 -5.68
CA ALA A 27 0.06 -6.29 -6.40
C ALA A 27 1.54 -6.22 -5.98
N ALA A 28 2.08 -5.03 -5.78
CA ALA A 28 3.45 -4.85 -5.29
C ALA A 28 3.60 -5.40 -3.87
N ILE A 29 2.70 -5.03 -2.96
CA ILE A 29 2.72 -5.49 -1.56
C ILE A 29 2.62 -7.02 -1.49
N ALA A 30 1.72 -7.63 -2.28
CA ALA A 30 1.58 -9.08 -2.34
C ALA A 30 2.87 -9.79 -2.75
N ARG A 31 3.51 -9.32 -3.83
CA ARG A 31 4.76 -9.89 -4.35
C ARG A 31 5.91 -9.74 -3.36
N GLU A 32 6.08 -8.55 -2.79
CA GLU A 32 7.16 -8.26 -1.85
C GLU A 32 6.99 -9.04 -0.54
N SER A 33 5.76 -9.07 -0.01
CA SER A 33 5.44 -9.86 1.20
C SER A 33 5.71 -11.34 0.97
N HIS A 34 5.25 -11.88 -0.16
CA HIS A 34 5.48 -13.28 -0.51
C HIS A 34 6.97 -13.61 -0.67
N ALA A 35 7.73 -12.74 -1.35
CA ALA A 35 9.17 -12.91 -1.51
C ALA A 35 9.93 -12.85 -0.16
N ALA A 36 9.42 -12.08 0.80
CA ALA A 36 9.96 -11.98 2.15
C ALA A 36 9.50 -13.12 3.09
N GLY A 37 8.59 -14.00 2.65
CA GLY A 37 8.00 -15.04 3.52
C GLY A 37 6.98 -14.48 4.53
N CYS A 38 6.41 -13.32 4.24
CA CYS A 38 5.32 -12.70 4.98
C CYS A 38 3.97 -13.00 4.31
N ARG A 39 2.90 -12.93 5.08
CA ARG A 39 1.52 -13.05 4.59
C ARG A 39 0.97 -11.66 4.28
N PHE A 40 0.23 -11.51 3.19
CA PHE A 40 -0.50 -10.29 2.87
C PHE A 40 -1.97 -10.61 2.57
N LEU A 41 -2.89 -9.84 3.13
CA LEU A 41 -4.31 -9.97 2.83
C LEU A 41 -5.05 -8.63 2.83
N LEU A 42 -6.13 -8.60 2.06
CA LEU A 42 -7.15 -7.55 2.14
C LEU A 42 -8.27 -8.05 3.04
N SER A 43 -8.65 -7.27 4.05
CA SER A 43 -9.78 -7.57 4.94
C SER A 43 -10.97 -6.67 4.65
N SER A 44 -12.15 -7.06 5.16
CA SER A 44 -13.40 -6.30 5.04
C SER A 44 -13.82 -6.03 3.58
N VAL A 45 -13.32 -6.84 2.63
CA VAL A 45 -13.55 -6.63 1.20
C VAL A 45 -15.02 -6.84 0.86
N PRO A 46 -15.71 -5.89 0.20
CA PRO A 46 -17.09 -6.09 -0.21
C PRO A 46 -17.24 -7.30 -1.14
N GLU A 47 -18.23 -8.18 -0.90
CA GLU A 47 -18.51 -9.35 -1.76
C GLU A 47 -18.85 -8.97 -3.21
N THR A 48 -19.28 -7.71 -3.41
CA THR A 48 -19.56 -7.15 -4.73
C THR A 48 -18.30 -6.82 -5.51
N LEU A 49 -17.17 -6.60 -4.85
CA LEU A 49 -15.92 -6.25 -5.50
C LEU A 49 -15.48 -7.40 -6.41
N ARG A 50 -15.06 -7.04 -7.62
CA ARG A 50 -14.45 -7.98 -8.57
C ARG A 50 -12.98 -7.62 -8.68
N LEU A 51 -12.12 -8.54 -8.24
CA LEU A 51 -10.68 -8.33 -8.33
C LEU A 51 -10.25 -8.16 -9.80
N PRO A 52 -9.49 -7.10 -10.12
CA PRO A 52 -8.84 -6.95 -11.41
C PRO A 52 -7.91 -8.13 -11.73
N GLU A 53 -7.68 -8.40 -13.02
CA GLU A 53 -6.93 -9.57 -13.49
C GLU A 53 -5.50 -9.65 -12.93
N ASN A 54 -4.85 -8.51 -12.71
CA ASN A 54 -3.50 -8.46 -12.14
C ASN A 54 -3.48 -8.94 -10.68
N LEU A 55 -4.51 -8.65 -9.88
CA LEU A 55 -4.63 -9.14 -8.51
C LEU A 55 -5.17 -10.55 -8.44
N ALA A 56 -6.13 -10.91 -9.30
CA ALA A 56 -6.66 -12.27 -9.35
C ALA A 56 -5.60 -13.33 -9.69
N ARG A 57 -4.45 -12.92 -10.25
CA ARG A 57 -3.33 -13.78 -10.63
C ARG A 57 -2.05 -13.53 -9.83
N VAL A 58 -2.06 -12.61 -8.88
CA VAL A 58 -0.85 -12.33 -8.10
C VAL A 58 -0.67 -13.40 -7.03
N ASP A 59 0.55 -13.94 -6.94
CA ASP A 59 0.91 -14.82 -5.83
C ASP A 59 1.04 -14.00 -4.55
N GLY A 60 0.62 -14.58 -3.41
CA GLY A 60 0.79 -13.97 -2.10
C GLY A 60 -0.28 -12.97 -1.68
N LEU A 61 -1.37 -12.84 -2.45
CA LEU A 61 -2.55 -12.08 -2.05
C LEU A 61 -3.65 -13.01 -1.54
N GLU A 62 -4.11 -12.76 -0.32
CA GLU A 62 -5.34 -13.34 0.22
C GLU A 62 -6.42 -12.26 0.33
N VAL A 63 -7.69 -12.67 0.21
CA VAL A 63 -8.83 -11.75 0.27
C VAL A 63 -9.86 -12.32 1.23
N GLU A 64 -10.18 -11.54 2.25
CA GLU A 64 -11.14 -11.88 3.30
C GLU A 64 -12.27 -10.85 3.32
N HIS A 65 -13.50 -11.34 3.47
CA HIS A 65 -14.70 -10.52 3.58
C HIS A 65 -15.00 -10.11 5.02
N ASP A 66 -14.40 -10.81 5.99
CA ASP A 66 -14.53 -10.52 7.41
C ASP A 66 -13.61 -9.37 7.85
N SER A 67 -13.99 -8.71 8.94
CA SER A 67 -13.20 -7.65 9.56
C SER A 67 -11.99 -8.20 10.30
N VAL A 68 -10.97 -7.36 10.46
CA VAL A 68 -9.74 -7.69 11.22
C VAL A 68 -10.06 -8.20 12.63
N GLU A 69 -11.09 -7.65 13.28
CA GLU A 69 -11.50 -8.04 14.63
C GLU A 69 -11.98 -9.51 14.73
N ASN A 70 -12.47 -10.06 13.62
CA ASN A 70 -12.90 -11.47 13.54
C ASN A 70 -11.77 -12.39 13.09
N LEU A 71 -10.83 -11.87 12.29
CA LEU A 71 -9.72 -12.64 11.73
C LEU A 71 -8.55 -12.80 12.71
N PHE A 72 -8.35 -11.85 13.62
CA PHE A 72 -7.16 -11.79 14.47
C PHE A 72 -7.44 -11.46 15.94
N GLU A 73 -6.57 -11.95 16.82
CA GLU A 73 -6.58 -11.60 18.24
C GLU A 73 -6.01 -10.21 18.45
N LYS A 74 -6.82 -9.27 18.98
CA LYS A 74 -6.44 -7.86 19.19
C LYS A 74 -5.05 -7.62 19.80
N PRO A 75 -4.58 -8.37 20.82
CA PRO A 75 -3.26 -8.13 21.41
C PRO A 75 -2.07 -8.31 20.45
N LYS A 76 -2.27 -9.03 19.34
CA LYS A 76 -1.24 -9.36 18.36
C LYS A 76 -1.27 -8.43 17.14
N VAL A 77 -2.20 -7.48 17.08
CA VAL A 77 -2.40 -6.55 15.97
C VAL A 77 -1.80 -5.19 16.32
N CYS A 78 -0.88 -4.72 15.47
CA CYS A 78 -0.38 -3.35 15.46
C CYS A 78 -1.17 -2.56 14.42
N LEU A 79 -1.96 -1.58 14.86
CA LEU A 79 -2.57 -0.59 13.96
C LEU A 79 -1.55 0.49 13.64
N LEU A 80 -1.27 0.68 12.35
CA LEU A 80 -0.45 1.77 11.88
C LEU A 80 -1.31 3.03 11.80
N ASP A 81 -1.17 3.89 12.80
CA ASP A 81 -1.95 5.11 12.98
C ASP A 81 -1.03 6.34 12.89
N PRO A 82 -1.20 7.23 11.89
CA PRO A 82 -0.44 8.47 11.79
C PRO A 82 -0.58 9.40 13.00
N ALA A 83 -1.61 9.23 13.84
CA ALA A 83 -1.80 9.98 15.08
C ALA A 83 -1.17 9.30 16.32
N ALA A 84 -0.56 8.12 16.15
CA ALA A 84 0.08 7.40 17.25
C ALA A 84 1.24 8.22 17.84
N GLN A 85 1.33 8.24 19.17
CA GLN A 85 2.43 8.90 19.89
C GLN A 85 3.70 8.05 19.96
N GLN A 86 3.60 6.77 19.64
CA GLN A 86 4.70 5.82 19.67
C GLN A 86 5.01 5.39 18.24
N GLU A 87 6.25 5.58 17.84
CA GLU A 87 6.78 5.06 16.58
C GLU A 87 6.95 3.54 16.66
N LEU A 88 6.72 2.87 15.53
CA LEU A 88 7.03 1.47 15.38
C LEU A 88 8.55 1.27 15.35
N SER A 89 9.04 0.29 16.10
CA SER A 89 10.46 -0.02 16.19
C SER A 89 10.75 -1.51 15.93
N PRO A 90 12.01 -1.90 15.61
CA PRO A 90 12.36 -3.30 15.45
C PRO A 90 12.06 -4.18 16.68
N ALA A 91 12.03 -3.60 17.89
CA ALA A 91 11.69 -4.32 19.12
C ALA A 91 10.22 -4.76 19.16
N ASP A 92 9.37 -4.18 18.32
CA ASP A 92 7.96 -4.55 18.21
C ASP A 92 7.73 -5.80 17.34
N GLY A 93 8.76 -6.28 16.64
CA GLY A 93 8.70 -7.49 15.82
C GLY A 93 8.44 -8.78 16.61
N ASP A 94 8.77 -8.80 17.91
CA ASP A 94 8.44 -9.93 18.81
C ASP A 94 7.07 -9.74 19.51
N ARG A 95 6.45 -8.56 19.37
CA ARG A 95 5.23 -8.17 20.09
C ARG A 95 3.97 -8.36 19.25
N PHE A 96 4.07 -8.14 17.94
CA PHE A 96 2.93 -8.18 17.02
C PHE A 96 3.18 -9.15 15.88
N ASP A 97 2.15 -9.93 15.57
CA ASP A 97 2.15 -10.87 14.45
C ASP A 97 1.51 -10.24 13.20
N VAL A 98 0.70 -9.18 13.39
CA VAL A 98 -0.15 -8.56 12.38
C VAL A 98 0.05 -7.05 12.37
N PHE A 99 0.28 -6.48 11.20
CA PHE A 99 0.40 -5.04 10.95
C PHE A 99 -0.75 -4.58 10.06
N LEU A 100 -1.64 -3.78 10.63
CA LEU A 100 -2.86 -3.31 10.02
C LEU A 100 -2.67 -1.89 9.47
N PHE A 101 -2.92 -1.74 8.18
CA PHE A 101 -3.12 -0.49 7.47
C PHE A 101 -4.63 -0.28 7.31
N GLY A 102 -5.23 0.50 8.22
CA GLY A 102 -6.66 0.79 8.19
C GLY A 102 -7.02 1.78 7.07
N GLY A 103 -8.09 1.50 6.33
CA GLY A 103 -8.74 2.37 5.34
C GLY A 103 -7.79 3.33 4.59
N ILE A 104 -7.18 2.86 3.49
CA ILE A 104 -6.28 3.67 2.61
C ILE A 104 -7.04 4.74 1.80
N LEU A 105 -8.20 5.21 2.27
CA LEU A 105 -8.90 6.34 1.68
C LEU A 105 -8.62 7.56 2.54
N GLY A 106 -7.72 8.41 2.04
CA GLY A 106 -7.08 9.48 2.77
C GLY A 106 -8.05 10.47 3.41
N ASP A 107 -7.94 10.60 4.73
CA ASP A 107 -8.30 11.83 5.42
C ASP A 107 -7.05 12.73 5.48
N ASP A 108 -7.10 13.84 4.75
CA ASP A 108 -6.12 14.93 4.79
C ASP A 108 -6.34 15.76 6.08
N PRO A 109 -5.32 15.99 6.96
CA PRO A 109 -3.90 15.71 6.78
C PRO A 109 -3.31 14.65 7.74
N PRO A 110 -2.46 13.71 7.26
CA PRO A 110 -1.61 12.92 8.14
C PRO A 110 -0.38 13.72 8.62
N ARG A 111 -0.01 13.58 9.89
CA ARG A 111 1.14 14.28 10.51
C ARG A 111 1.91 13.39 11.50
N VAL A 112 2.90 12.61 11.07
CA VAL A 112 4.05 12.15 11.90
C VAL A 112 5.24 11.75 10.98
N PRO A 113 6.52 12.04 11.32
CA PRO A 113 7.68 11.69 10.50
C PRO A 113 8.26 10.27 10.77
N LEU A 114 8.70 9.58 9.72
CA LEU A 114 9.58 8.40 9.76
C LEU A 114 11.06 8.84 9.75
N GLU A 115 11.75 8.90 10.89
CA GLU A 115 13.08 9.57 10.98
C GLU A 115 14.30 8.74 10.54
N GLU A 116 14.16 7.44 10.23
CA GLU A 116 15.31 6.56 9.97
C GLU A 116 15.35 5.88 8.59
N ILE A 117 14.35 6.11 7.73
CA ILE A 117 14.30 5.53 6.36
C ILE A 117 14.59 6.65 5.35
N PRO A 118 15.50 6.47 4.37
CA PRO A 118 15.68 7.45 3.29
C PRO A 118 14.37 7.64 2.50
N PHE A 119 13.78 8.83 2.59
CA PHE A 119 12.53 9.18 1.92
C PHE A 119 12.65 10.50 1.15
N VAL A 120 11.72 10.70 0.22
CA VAL A 120 11.46 11.97 -0.44
C VAL A 120 10.02 12.39 -0.16
N ASP A 121 9.84 13.63 0.26
CA ASP A 121 8.52 14.25 0.40
C ASP A 121 8.12 14.87 -0.93
N ASN A 122 6.89 14.59 -1.34
CA ASN A 122 6.26 15.17 -2.51
C ASN A 122 7.08 15.06 -3.81
N PRO A 123 7.51 13.86 -4.24
CA PRO A 123 8.36 13.74 -5.42
C PRO A 123 7.63 14.18 -6.69
N GLU A 124 8.36 14.89 -7.56
CA GLU A 124 7.90 15.28 -8.89
C GLU A 124 8.22 14.18 -9.91
N VAL A 125 7.17 13.59 -10.49
CA VAL A 125 7.29 12.61 -11.57
C VAL A 125 7.17 13.33 -12.90
N ARG A 126 8.25 13.29 -13.68
CA ARG A 126 8.27 13.90 -15.01
C ARG A 126 7.52 13.03 -16.02
N VAL A 127 6.37 13.50 -16.48
CA VAL A 127 5.48 12.83 -17.43
C VAL A 127 6.08 12.93 -18.84
N ASP A 128 6.48 14.14 -19.25
CA ASP A 128 7.18 14.39 -20.51
C ASP A 128 8.13 15.62 -20.45
N LYS A 129 8.54 16.16 -21.61
CA LYS A 129 9.42 17.33 -21.70
C LYS A 129 8.80 18.63 -21.17
N HIS A 130 7.48 18.72 -21.07
CA HIS A 130 6.70 19.90 -20.70
C HIS A 130 5.77 19.66 -19.48
N GLU A 131 5.57 18.41 -19.08
CA GLU A 131 4.64 18.04 -18.02
C GLU A 131 5.31 17.25 -16.89
N SER A 132 4.88 17.56 -15.67
CA SER A 132 5.24 16.86 -14.45
C SER A 132 4.06 16.83 -13.49
N THR A 133 4.01 15.77 -12.69
CA THR A 133 3.00 15.54 -11.68
C THR A 133 3.68 15.45 -10.32
N GLU A 134 3.25 16.28 -9.37
CA GLU A 134 3.69 16.16 -7.97
C GLU A 134 2.88 15.06 -7.29
N MET A 135 3.55 14.12 -6.64
CA MET A 135 2.91 13.06 -5.87
C MET A 135 2.80 13.51 -4.42
N PRO A 136 1.63 13.83 -3.85
CA PRO A 136 1.51 14.52 -2.56
C PRO A 136 1.70 13.59 -1.34
N PHE A 137 2.63 12.63 -1.43
CA PHE A 137 2.92 11.66 -0.41
C PHE A 137 4.43 11.51 -0.20
N ARG A 138 4.80 10.95 0.94
CA ARG A 138 6.18 10.54 1.25
C ARG A 138 6.47 9.20 0.62
N TYR A 139 7.55 9.11 -0.16
CA TYR A 139 8.01 7.86 -0.77
C TYR A 139 9.35 7.43 -0.19
N VAL A 140 9.51 6.14 0.09
CA VAL A 140 10.82 5.55 0.35
C VAL A 140 11.67 5.65 -0.92
N THR A 141 12.95 5.94 -0.75
CA THR A 141 13.90 6.05 -1.86
C THR A 141 14.79 4.81 -1.98
N ASP A 142 15.17 4.50 -3.20
CA ASP A 142 16.18 3.48 -3.48
C ASP A 142 17.60 3.98 -3.15
N LYS A 143 18.61 3.16 -3.42
CA LYS A 143 20.03 3.52 -3.20
C LYS A 143 20.51 4.69 -4.07
N THR A 144 19.75 5.07 -5.09
CA THR A 144 20.04 6.19 -6.00
C THR A 144 19.31 7.47 -5.60
N GLY A 145 18.46 7.42 -4.57
CA GLY A 145 17.64 8.54 -4.12
C GLY A 145 16.34 8.72 -4.91
N GLN A 146 15.97 7.76 -5.77
CA GLN A 146 14.72 7.81 -6.53
C GLN A 146 13.57 7.18 -5.74
N PRO A 147 12.34 7.73 -5.83
CA PRO A 147 11.17 7.15 -5.16
C PRO A 147 10.89 5.74 -5.70
N ILE A 148 10.69 4.79 -4.79
CA ILE A 148 10.26 3.42 -5.12
C ILE A 148 8.77 3.46 -5.46
N MET A 149 8.40 2.95 -6.63
CA MET A 149 7.01 2.89 -7.11
C MET A 149 6.69 1.49 -7.63
N PRO A 150 5.41 1.06 -7.55
CA PRO A 150 4.96 -0.17 -8.18
C PRO A 150 5.25 -0.20 -9.68
N ASP A 151 5.55 -1.38 -10.21
CA ASP A 151 5.67 -1.60 -11.65
C ASP A 151 4.41 -1.10 -12.37
N GLY A 152 4.58 -0.26 -13.39
CA GLY A 152 3.49 0.33 -14.17
C GLY A 152 2.85 1.59 -13.59
N MET A 153 3.20 2.00 -12.37
CA MET A 153 2.63 3.22 -11.75
C MET A 153 2.99 4.48 -12.53
N ILE A 154 4.24 4.61 -12.98
CA ILE A 154 4.69 5.76 -13.78
C ILE A 154 3.92 5.84 -15.12
N ASP A 155 3.68 4.71 -15.76
CA ASP A 155 2.94 4.67 -17.02
C ASP A 155 1.45 5.02 -16.82
N LEU A 156 0.88 4.61 -15.68
CA LEU A 156 -0.47 5.00 -15.28
C LEU A 156 -0.57 6.51 -15.06
N ILE A 157 0.37 7.11 -14.32
CA ILE A 157 0.43 8.56 -14.08
C ILE A 157 0.50 9.32 -15.41
N LYS A 158 1.36 8.89 -16.34
CA LYS A 158 1.45 9.50 -17.67
C LYS A 158 0.14 9.46 -18.43
N LYS A 159 -0.54 8.31 -18.41
CA LYS A 159 -1.81 8.11 -19.10
C LYS A 159 -2.93 8.97 -18.53
N ASP A 160 -2.97 9.18 -17.22
CA ASP A 160 -3.98 10.03 -16.59
C ASP A 160 -3.71 11.52 -16.82
N SER A 161 -2.45 11.93 -16.88
CA SER A 161 -2.05 13.27 -17.33
C SER A 161 -2.51 13.58 -18.78
N GLU A 162 -2.35 12.62 -19.70
CA GLU A 162 -2.81 12.75 -21.09
C GLU A 162 -4.34 12.90 -21.21
N ARG A 163 -5.11 12.30 -20.29
CA ARG A 163 -6.58 12.37 -20.29
C ARG A 163 -7.10 13.74 -19.87
N GLY A 164 -6.40 14.44 -18.96
CA GLY A 164 -6.79 15.79 -18.51
C GLY A 164 -6.86 16.84 -19.63
N PHE A 165 -6.13 16.64 -20.73
CA PHE A 165 -6.18 17.50 -21.92
C PHE A 165 -7.28 17.12 -22.93
N GLY A 166 -7.74 15.86 -22.93
CA GLY A 166 -8.69 15.35 -23.92
C GLY A 166 -10.13 15.80 -23.71
N ASP A 167 -10.53 16.06 -22.46
CA ASP A 167 -11.90 16.47 -22.10
C ASP A 167 -12.13 17.99 -22.18
N LEU A 168 -11.16 18.75 -22.70
CA LEU A 168 -11.20 20.22 -22.82
C LEU A 168 -11.24 20.74 -24.27
N LEU A 169 -11.49 19.87 -25.26
CA LEU A 169 -11.66 20.22 -26.68
C LEU A 169 -13.03 19.79 -27.24
#